data_AF-A0A1I7T787-F1
#
_entry.id   AF-A0A1I7T787-F1
#
_cell.length_a   1.000
_cell.length_b   1.000
_cell.length_c   1.000
_cell.angle_alpha   90.00
_cell.angle_beta   90.00
_cell.angle_gamma   90.00
#
_symmetry.space_group_name_H-M   'P 1'
#
loop_
_entity.id
_entity.type
_entity.pdbx_description
1 polymer ?
#
loop_
_entity_poly.entity_id
_entity_poly.type
_entity_poly.pdbx_seq_one_letter_code
_entity_poly.pdbx_strand_id
1 'polypeptide(L)'
;MAPTVKRKNKESKTTKKNKINKASKKVKKPKNDGSYLWIYGDPTFDKDAYEFHPAVQEHIDRCWSRGKKKCSIIVFAIEWTLDFGSMTMSKRYSSTKKQIKRIPKSSAKTFKNLIGIAGGLYRRTGGFQQTENLCNICLYVPTIPTRIDTCGHVFCFVCLKSNYNLGLECPSCRGRISRHLVSDPVIRCDLDLHTVCPDEYTKDCGSMFTISEDGKGTKSTEPLRRSDRSTRTKYYWIYQAKQAGWYRYDPKNEKYLEECFLRKKNRCTLFICGHNMTINLKDLIQERITDGEVHRRRIKRIRAIDVKKYRVRGIAGIDTFAYPVLTN
;
A
#
# COMPACT_ATOMS: atom_id res chain seq x y z
N MET A 1 33.89 80.01 30.77
CA MET A 1 32.63 80.29 31.47
C MET A 1 31.93 78.98 31.76
N ALA A 2 32.11 78.50 32.99
CA ALA A 2 31.36 77.43 33.64
C ALA A 2 30.89 78.03 34.97
N PRO A 3 29.71 77.66 35.50
CA PRO A 3 29.72 76.61 36.53
C PRO A 3 28.45 75.75 36.67
N THR A 4 28.71 74.58 37.26
CA THR A 4 27.94 73.72 38.19
C THR A 4 26.47 74.00 38.62
N VAL A 5 25.65 72.94 38.49
CA VAL A 5 24.86 72.18 39.52
C VAL A 5 23.64 72.81 40.22
N LYS A 6 22.49 72.09 40.18
CA LYS A 6 21.66 71.54 41.31
C LYS A 6 20.29 71.05 40.77
N ARG A 7 19.98 69.74 40.71
CA ARG A 7 19.40 68.81 41.71
C ARG A 7 17.99 69.13 42.26
N LYS A 8 17.03 68.24 41.97
CA LYS A 8 15.99 67.59 42.83
C LYS A 8 15.00 66.86 41.89
N ASN A 9 14.34 65.73 42.15
CA ASN A 9 14.36 64.66 43.16
C ASN A 9 13.35 63.61 42.62
N LYS A 10 13.57 62.29 42.72
CA LYS A 10 12.50 61.32 43.05
C LYS A 10 13.00 59.89 43.21
N GLU A 11 12.32 59.23 44.14
CA GLU A 11 12.70 58.03 44.88
C GLU A 11 12.63 56.73 44.09
N SER A 12 13.45 55.81 44.61
CA SER A 12 13.57 54.39 44.33
C SER A 12 12.37 53.56 44.81
N LYS A 13 11.96 52.58 43.99
CA LYS A 13 11.48 51.28 44.50
C LYS A 13 12.12 50.15 43.70
N THR A 14 12.78 49.27 44.42
CA THR A 14 13.55 48.11 43.96
C THR A 14 12.65 46.89 43.90
N THR A 15 12.65 46.15 42.78
CA THR A 15 12.17 44.76 42.77
C THR A 15 13.00 43.89 41.84
N LYS A 16 13.24 42.68 42.31
CA LYS A 16 14.30 41.73 41.94
C LYS A 16 14.25 41.25 40.49
N LYS A 17 15.43 41.14 39.87
CA LYS A 17 15.70 40.48 38.59
C LYS A 17 15.51 38.97 38.72
N ASN A 18 14.60 38.39 37.94
CA ASN A 18 14.63 36.98 37.58
C ASN A 18 15.12 36.84 36.13
N LYS A 19 16.34 36.29 35.97
CA LYS A 19 16.91 35.90 34.69
C LYS A 19 16.22 34.62 34.21
N ILE A 20 15.40 34.72 33.16
CA ILE A 20 14.97 33.53 32.41
C ILE A 20 16.00 33.28 31.31
N ASN A 21 16.79 32.23 31.50
CA ASN A 21 17.65 31.65 30.47
C ASN A 21 16.78 31.12 29.32
N LYS A 22 16.68 31.87 28.21
CA LYS A 22 16.19 31.32 26.94
C LYS A 22 17.28 30.42 26.37
N ALA A 23 17.22 29.14 26.73
CA ALA A 23 17.91 28.09 26.00
C ALA A 23 17.43 28.14 24.54
N SER A 24 18.36 28.51 23.65
CA SER A 24 18.23 28.43 22.21
C SER A 24 17.84 27.01 21.83
N LYS A 25 16.55 26.77 21.59
CA LYS A 25 16.08 25.60 20.86
C LYS A 25 16.73 25.68 19.49
N LYS A 26 17.83 24.93 19.31
CA LYS A 26 18.32 24.51 18.00
C LYS A 26 17.13 23.88 17.29
N VAL A 27 16.43 24.67 16.49
CA VAL A 27 15.46 24.17 15.52
C VAL A 27 16.24 23.18 14.68
N LYS A 28 15.95 21.89 14.88
CA LYS A 28 16.50 20.83 14.03
C LYS A 28 16.13 21.23 12.60
N LYS A 29 17.15 21.57 11.81
CA LYS A 29 17.00 21.97 10.41
C LYS A 29 16.11 20.94 9.70
N PRO A 30 15.04 21.35 8.99
CA PRO A 30 14.26 20.42 8.20
C PRO A 30 15.20 19.77 7.17
N LYS A 31 15.19 18.44 7.17
CA LYS A 31 15.90 17.63 6.19
C LYS A 31 15.34 17.95 4.79
N ASN A 32 16.22 18.11 3.81
CA ASN A 32 15.98 18.36 2.39
C ASN A 32 14.61 17.81 1.86
N ASP A 33 13.64 18.66 1.46
CA ASP A 33 12.20 18.31 1.33
C ASP A 33 11.71 17.89 -0.09
N GLY A 34 12.49 18.03 -1.16
CA GLY A 34 11.97 17.68 -2.51
C GLY A 34 10.71 18.48 -2.85
N SER A 35 10.86 19.78 -3.05
CA SER A 35 9.81 20.82 -3.18
C SER A 35 8.86 20.69 -4.39
N TYR A 36 9.07 19.69 -5.24
CA TYR A 36 8.34 19.50 -6.49
C TYR A 36 7.65 18.14 -6.55
N LEU A 37 6.61 18.11 -7.38
CA LEU A 37 5.74 16.96 -7.60
C LEU A 37 5.60 16.75 -9.11
N TRP A 38 5.79 15.51 -9.55
CA TRP A 38 5.51 15.13 -10.92
C TRP A 38 4.07 14.64 -11.03
N ILE A 39 3.39 15.13 -12.06
CA ILE A 39 2.01 14.78 -12.40
C ILE A 39 1.90 14.46 -13.89
N TYR A 40 0.86 13.72 -14.27
CA TYR A 40 0.52 13.43 -15.66
C TYR A 40 -0.97 13.58 -15.92
N GLY A 41 -1.33 13.99 -17.13
CA GLY A 41 -2.72 14.01 -17.59
C GLY A 41 -3.15 12.63 -18.11
N ASP A 42 -4.37 12.21 -17.81
CA ASP A 42 -4.93 10.94 -18.26
C ASP A 42 -6.43 11.05 -18.54
N PRO A 43 -6.84 11.34 -19.80
CA PRO A 43 -5.99 11.41 -20.99
C PRO A 43 -5.22 12.74 -21.12
N THR A 44 -5.75 13.84 -20.56
CA THR A 44 -5.16 15.20 -20.62
C THR A 44 -5.36 15.93 -19.29
N PHE A 45 -4.56 16.96 -19.03
CA PHE A 45 -4.68 17.76 -17.80
C PHE A 45 -6.02 18.48 -17.63
N ASP A 46 -6.76 18.71 -18.73
CA ASP A 46 -8.06 19.39 -18.69
C ASP A 46 -9.20 18.46 -18.26
N LYS A 47 -8.98 17.14 -18.31
CA LYS A 47 -9.92 16.13 -17.84
C LYS A 47 -9.52 15.66 -16.44
N ASP A 48 -8.58 14.72 -16.38
CA ASP A 48 -8.08 14.15 -15.14
C ASP A 48 -6.55 14.19 -15.13
N ALA A 49 -6.00 14.54 -13.99
CA ALA A 49 -4.58 14.52 -13.72
C ALA A 49 -4.30 13.71 -12.46
N TYR A 50 -3.14 13.06 -12.47
CA TYR A 50 -2.70 12.21 -11.39
C TYR A 50 -1.26 12.51 -11.04
N GLU A 51 -0.94 12.44 -9.76
CA GLU A 51 0.44 12.34 -9.32
C GLU A 51 1.05 11.04 -9.81
N PHE A 52 2.35 11.05 -10.12
CA PHE A 52 3.07 9.79 -10.22
C PHE A 52 3.09 9.07 -8.86
N HIS A 53 3.21 7.74 -8.91
CA HIS A 53 3.29 6.92 -7.72
C HIS A 53 4.43 7.39 -6.78
N PRO A 54 4.23 7.48 -5.45
CA PRO A 54 5.23 8.02 -4.52
C PRO A 54 6.60 7.36 -4.64
N ALA A 55 6.64 6.04 -4.83
CA ALA A 55 7.86 5.25 -5.01
C ALA A 55 8.73 5.63 -6.23
N VAL A 56 8.23 6.43 -7.17
CA VAL A 56 8.99 6.86 -8.37
C VAL A 56 9.22 8.36 -8.47
N GLN A 57 8.52 9.18 -7.66
CA GLN A 57 8.60 10.65 -7.68
C GLN A 57 10.05 11.15 -7.59
N GLU A 58 10.80 10.68 -6.59
CA GLU A 58 12.19 11.10 -6.36
C GLU A 58 13.11 10.69 -7.51
N HIS A 59 12.90 9.50 -8.09
CA HIS A 59 13.71 9.02 -9.20
C HIS A 59 13.50 9.85 -10.46
N ILE A 60 12.25 10.19 -10.78
CA ILE A 60 11.91 11.04 -11.93
C ILE A 60 12.58 12.40 -11.74
N ASP A 61 12.42 13.01 -10.57
CA ASP A 61 12.98 14.33 -10.26
C ASP A 61 14.52 14.34 -10.33
N ARG A 62 15.15 13.28 -9.83
CA ARG A 62 16.61 13.11 -9.91
C ARG A 62 17.10 12.94 -11.34
N CYS A 63 16.39 12.19 -12.18
CA CYS A 63 16.75 12.02 -13.58
C CYS A 63 16.67 13.35 -14.34
N TRP A 64 15.58 14.09 -14.13
CA TRP A 64 15.38 15.41 -14.74
C TRP A 64 16.44 16.42 -14.27
N SER A 65 16.68 16.51 -12.96
CA SER A 65 17.65 17.46 -12.38
C SER A 65 19.09 17.19 -12.80
N ARG A 66 19.41 15.95 -13.18
CA ARG A 66 20.72 15.56 -13.74
C ARG A 66 20.81 15.74 -15.27
N GLY A 67 19.81 16.33 -15.90
CA GLY A 67 19.80 16.59 -17.33
C GLY A 67 19.63 15.33 -18.21
N LYS A 68 19.11 14.21 -17.66
CA LYS A 68 18.78 13.06 -18.51
C LYS A 68 17.68 13.45 -19.50
N LYS A 69 17.74 12.94 -20.73
CA LYS A 69 16.70 13.15 -21.75
C LYS A 69 15.44 12.33 -21.49
N LYS A 70 15.61 11.12 -20.95
CA LYS A 70 14.55 10.15 -20.67
C LYS A 70 14.76 9.47 -19.33
N CYS A 71 13.69 8.98 -18.73
CA CYS A 71 13.75 8.01 -17.63
C CYS A 71 12.70 6.91 -17.79
N SER A 72 12.98 5.71 -17.28
CA SER A 72 12.04 4.60 -17.29
C SER A 72 11.60 4.26 -15.86
N ILE A 73 10.31 4.01 -15.70
CA ILE A 73 9.69 3.60 -14.44
C ILE A 73 8.77 2.43 -14.69
N ILE A 74 8.54 1.61 -13.66
CA ILE A 74 7.49 0.59 -13.68
C ILE A 74 6.39 1.01 -12.71
N VAL A 75 5.15 1.03 -13.20
CA VAL A 75 3.93 1.27 -12.41
C VAL A 75 2.96 0.15 -12.72
N PHE A 76 2.57 -0.61 -11.70
CA PHE A 76 1.65 -1.76 -11.79
C PHE A 76 2.07 -2.76 -12.87
N ALA A 77 3.35 -3.15 -12.83
CA ALA A 77 4.02 -4.04 -13.78
C ALA A 77 4.12 -3.54 -15.24
N ILE A 78 3.72 -2.31 -15.52
CA ILE A 78 3.82 -1.68 -16.84
C ILE A 78 5.03 -0.75 -16.83
N GLU A 79 5.93 -0.93 -17.80
CA GLU A 79 7.05 -0.02 -18.03
C GLU A 79 6.58 1.21 -18.80
N TRP A 80 6.89 2.38 -18.24
CA TRP A 80 6.64 3.68 -18.83
C TRP A 80 7.96 4.39 -19.06
N THR A 81 8.09 5.02 -20.22
CA THR A 81 9.20 5.90 -20.55
C THR A 81 8.70 7.33 -20.49
N LEU A 82 9.37 8.16 -19.70
CA LEU A 82 9.17 9.60 -19.64
C LEU A 82 10.23 10.26 -20.51
N ASP A 83 9.81 11.15 -21.38
CA ASP A 83 10.65 11.96 -22.24
C ASP A 83 10.56 13.42 -21.78
N PHE A 84 11.68 13.93 -21.25
CA PHE A 84 11.74 15.25 -20.64
C PHE A 84 11.88 16.37 -21.68
N GLY A 85 12.29 16.05 -22.92
CA GLY A 85 12.36 17.03 -24.00
C GLY A 85 10.98 17.37 -24.54
N SER A 86 10.15 16.36 -24.74
CA SER A 86 8.76 16.51 -25.18
C SER A 86 7.76 16.71 -24.03
N MET A 87 8.20 16.53 -22.78
CA MET A 87 7.33 16.49 -21.59
C MET A 87 6.15 15.53 -21.77
N THR A 88 6.46 14.30 -22.18
CA THR A 88 5.47 13.23 -22.33
C THR A 88 5.88 11.93 -21.65
N MET A 89 4.91 11.05 -21.42
CA MET A 89 5.13 9.65 -21.05
C MET A 89 4.34 8.70 -21.96
N SER A 90 4.90 7.53 -22.24
CA SER A 90 4.22 6.47 -22.99
C SER A 90 4.65 5.09 -22.53
N LYS A 91 3.82 4.08 -22.83
CA LYS A 91 4.20 2.68 -22.65
C LYS A 91 5.18 2.29 -23.76
N ARG A 92 6.05 1.34 -23.48
CA ARG A 92 6.88 0.69 -24.50
C ARG A 92 5.97 0.13 -25.61
N TYR A 93 6.15 0.60 -26.85
CA TYR A 93 5.36 0.28 -28.06
C TYR A 93 3.95 0.90 -28.17
N SER A 94 3.61 1.92 -27.37
CA SER A 94 2.35 2.66 -27.56
C SER A 94 2.58 3.98 -28.30
N SER A 95 1.72 4.27 -29.28
CA SER A 95 1.66 5.58 -29.95
C SER A 95 1.02 6.65 -29.06
N THR A 96 0.19 6.25 -28.10
CA THR A 96 -0.48 7.17 -27.17
C THR A 96 0.52 7.73 -26.17
N LYS A 97 0.61 9.05 -26.13
CA LYS A 97 1.44 9.81 -25.18
C LYS A 97 0.55 10.58 -24.22
N LYS A 98 0.94 10.61 -22.95
CA LYS A 98 0.33 11.44 -21.91
C LYS A 98 1.26 12.60 -21.59
N GLN A 99 0.71 13.79 -21.37
CA GLN A 99 1.50 14.94 -20.97
C GLN A 99 1.97 14.78 -19.52
N ILE A 100 3.20 15.19 -19.22
CA ILE A 100 3.74 15.22 -17.86
C ILE A 100 4.10 16.65 -17.47
N LYS A 101 4.00 16.98 -16.18
CA LYS A 101 4.40 18.28 -15.62
C LYS A 101 5.11 18.08 -14.30
N ARG A 102 6.06 18.98 -14.03
CA ARG A 102 6.71 19.16 -12.73
C ARG A 102 6.16 20.44 -12.11
N ILE A 103 5.47 20.32 -10.97
CA ILE A 103 4.84 21.46 -10.28
C ILE A 103 5.39 21.60 -8.86
N PRO A 104 5.37 22.80 -8.26
CA PRO A 104 5.60 22.92 -6.82
C PRO A 104 4.55 22.13 -6.04
N LYS A 105 4.94 21.44 -4.96
CA LYS A 105 3.99 20.69 -4.10
C LYS A 105 2.88 21.58 -3.53
N SER A 106 3.20 22.85 -3.23
CA SER A 106 2.22 23.84 -2.75
C SER A 106 1.10 24.08 -3.75
N SER A 107 1.37 23.96 -5.06
CA SER A 107 0.39 24.16 -6.12
C SER A 107 -0.52 22.96 -6.36
N ALA A 108 -0.23 21.79 -5.77
CA ALA A 108 -1.01 20.57 -5.98
C ALA A 108 -2.47 20.74 -5.50
N LYS A 109 -2.67 21.38 -4.34
CA LYS A 109 -4.00 21.60 -3.74
C LYS A 109 -4.91 22.49 -4.59
N THR A 110 -4.33 23.37 -5.38
CA THR A 110 -5.06 24.32 -6.24
C THR A 110 -5.19 23.82 -7.68
N PHE A 111 -4.59 22.68 -8.02
CA PHE A 111 -4.66 22.13 -9.37
C PHE A 111 -6.02 21.44 -9.56
N LYS A 112 -6.96 22.14 -10.21
CA LYS A 112 -8.39 21.77 -10.32
C LYS A 112 -8.64 20.30 -10.69
N ASN A 113 -7.87 19.75 -11.62
CA ASN A 113 -8.09 18.41 -12.18
C ASN A 113 -7.13 17.36 -11.61
N LEU A 114 -6.35 17.69 -10.58
CA LEU A 114 -5.48 16.73 -9.91
C LEU A 114 -6.36 15.94 -8.92
N ILE A 115 -6.75 14.73 -9.29
CA ILE A 115 -7.79 13.97 -8.58
C ILE A 115 -7.27 12.74 -7.86
N GLY A 116 -5.98 12.42 -8.01
CA GLY A 116 -5.42 11.24 -7.37
C GLY A 116 -3.98 10.93 -7.70
N ILE A 117 -3.59 9.67 -7.47
CA ILE A 117 -2.23 9.16 -7.54
C ILE A 117 -2.21 7.91 -8.40
N ALA A 118 -1.36 7.88 -9.43
CA ALA A 118 -1.15 6.77 -10.34
C ALA A 118 -2.45 6.17 -10.93
N GLY A 119 -3.45 7.01 -11.22
CA GLY A 119 -4.76 6.59 -11.75
C GLY A 119 -5.79 6.20 -10.68
N GLY A 120 -5.41 6.10 -9.41
CA GLY A 120 -6.34 5.91 -8.29
C GLY A 120 -6.76 7.24 -7.68
N LEU A 121 -8.03 7.39 -7.30
CA LEU A 121 -8.56 8.60 -6.67
C LEU A 121 -7.93 8.85 -5.28
N TYR A 122 -7.85 10.12 -4.87
CA TYR A 122 -7.47 10.44 -3.49
C TYR A 122 -8.43 9.79 -2.49
N ARG A 123 -7.84 9.25 -1.42
CA ARG A 123 -8.60 8.63 -0.33
C ARG A 123 -9.40 9.70 0.40
N ARG A 124 -10.69 9.44 0.62
CA ARG A 124 -11.53 10.28 1.49
C ARG A 124 -11.19 10.02 2.96
N THR A 125 -10.85 11.07 3.68
CA THR A 125 -10.51 11.03 5.10
C THR A 125 -11.54 11.71 6.01
N GLY A 126 -12.51 12.45 5.45
CA GLY A 126 -13.56 13.12 6.22
C GLY A 126 -14.64 12.16 6.75
N GLY A 127 -15.38 12.61 7.77
CA GLY A 127 -16.49 11.89 8.39
C GLY A 127 -16.05 10.97 9.54
N PHE A 128 -16.89 9.99 9.87
CA PHE A 128 -16.65 9.02 10.95
C PHE A 128 -15.30 8.32 10.82
N GLN A 129 -14.59 8.18 11.94
CA GLN A 129 -13.34 7.46 12.05
C GLN A 129 -13.53 6.30 13.02
N GLN A 130 -13.36 5.08 12.53
CA GLN A 130 -13.35 3.90 13.38
C GLN A 130 -12.14 3.99 14.33
N THR A 131 -12.41 3.96 15.63
CA THR A 131 -11.38 4.03 16.69
C THR A 131 -10.75 2.67 16.96
N GLU A 132 -11.53 1.61 16.84
CA GLU A 132 -11.07 0.24 17.03
C GLU A 132 -10.31 -0.26 15.79
N ASN A 133 -9.10 -0.76 16.01
CA ASN A 133 -8.27 -1.34 14.95
C ASN A 133 -8.60 -2.83 14.72
N LEU A 134 -9.88 -3.13 14.52
CA LEU A 134 -10.41 -4.48 14.37
C LEU A 134 -11.30 -4.57 13.13
N CYS A 135 -11.18 -5.67 12.38
CA CYS A 135 -12.13 -5.97 11.30
C CYS A 135 -13.31 -6.77 11.85
N ASN A 136 -14.50 -6.17 11.92
CA ASN A 136 -15.71 -6.82 12.46
C ASN A 136 -16.26 -8.01 11.63
N ILE A 137 -15.56 -8.41 10.56
CA ILE A 137 -15.88 -9.64 9.80
C ILE A 137 -15.01 -10.81 10.27
N CYS A 138 -13.70 -10.58 10.42
CA CYS A 138 -12.76 -11.66 10.73
C CYS A 138 -12.19 -11.59 12.15
N LEU A 139 -12.47 -10.51 12.89
CA LEU A 139 -12.04 -10.28 14.26
C LEU A 139 -10.52 -10.24 14.44
N TYR A 140 -9.78 -9.91 13.38
CA TYR A 140 -8.35 -9.61 13.42
C TYR A 140 -8.08 -8.15 13.08
N VAL A 141 -6.87 -7.68 13.39
CA VAL A 141 -6.35 -6.41 12.85
C VAL A 141 -6.47 -6.43 11.32
N PRO A 142 -7.03 -5.37 10.69
CA PRO A 142 -7.18 -5.33 9.24
C PRO A 142 -5.84 -5.41 8.51
N THR A 143 -5.60 -6.48 7.74
CA THR A 143 -4.37 -6.67 6.94
C THR A 143 -4.18 -5.59 5.87
N ILE A 144 -5.22 -5.36 5.08
CA ILE A 144 -5.29 -4.30 4.09
C ILE A 144 -6.50 -3.46 4.48
N PRO A 145 -6.33 -2.42 5.33
CA PRO A 145 -7.45 -1.63 5.83
C PRO A 145 -8.10 -0.85 4.68
N THR A 146 -9.39 -1.14 4.48
CA THR A 146 -10.23 -0.49 3.47
C THR A 146 -11.39 0.20 4.16
N ARG A 147 -11.42 1.52 4.06
CA ARG A 147 -12.47 2.38 4.59
C ARG A 147 -13.59 2.51 3.58
N ILE A 148 -14.84 2.32 4.00
CA ILE A 148 -16.00 2.62 3.15
C ILE A 148 -16.21 4.13 3.12
N ASP A 149 -16.25 4.73 1.93
CA ASP A 149 -16.29 6.18 1.76
C ASP A 149 -17.52 6.86 2.37
N THR A 150 -18.66 6.18 2.35
CA THR A 150 -19.97 6.71 2.78
C THR A 150 -20.17 6.69 4.29
N CYS A 151 -19.69 5.65 4.99
CA CYS A 151 -19.93 5.49 6.42
C CYS A 151 -18.66 5.48 7.29
N GLY A 152 -17.48 5.34 6.69
CA GLY A 152 -16.20 5.42 7.39
C GLY A 152 -15.74 4.19 8.17
N HIS A 153 -16.53 3.12 8.21
CA HIS A 153 -16.11 1.84 8.79
C HIS A 153 -14.97 1.21 7.98
N VAL A 154 -14.09 0.49 8.68
CA VAL A 154 -12.85 -0.08 8.15
C VAL A 154 -12.82 -1.59 8.32
N PHE A 155 -12.51 -2.31 7.24
CA PHE A 155 -12.40 -3.76 7.23
C PHE A 155 -11.15 -4.21 6.47
N CYS A 156 -10.77 -5.49 6.59
CA CYS A 156 -9.87 -6.11 5.62
C CYS A 156 -10.44 -5.97 4.20
N PHE A 157 -9.62 -5.60 3.22
CA PHE A 157 -10.02 -5.54 1.82
C PHE A 157 -10.69 -6.84 1.33
N VAL A 158 -10.07 -8.01 1.58
CA VAL A 158 -10.62 -9.30 1.14
C VAL A 158 -11.97 -9.59 1.80
N CYS A 159 -12.12 -9.28 3.09
CA CYS A 159 -13.39 -9.47 3.80
C CYS A 159 -14.49 -8.56 3.23
N LEU A 160 -14.18 -7.27 3.00
CA LEU A 160 -15.13 -6.32 2.41
C LEU A 160 -15.50 -6.72 0.97
N LYS A 161 -14.53 -7.18 0.17
CA LYS A 161 -14.75 -7.65 -1.21
C LYS A 161 -15.62 -8.91 -1.25
N SER A 162 -15.39 -9.88 -0.36
CA SER A 162 -16.28 -11.03 -0.20
C SER A 162 -17.71 -10.58 0.07
N ASN A 163 -17.88 -9.69 1.05
CA ASN A 163 -19.19 -9.20 1.47
C ASN A 163 -19.92 -8.49 0.31
N TYR A 164 -19.22 -7.60 -0.41
CA TYR A 164 -19.76 -6.94 -1.60
C TYR A 164 -20.16 -7.93 -2.71
N ASN A 165 -19.33 -8.94 -2.99
CA ASN A 165 -19.62 -9.94 -4.02
C ASN A 165 -20.86 -10.79 -3.69
N LEU A 166 -21.17 -10.95 -2.40
CA LEU A 166 -22.38 -11.62 -1.92
C LEU A 166 -23.62 -10.69 -1.92
N GLY A 167 -23.50 -9.45 -2.42
CA GLY A 167 -24.58 -8.47 -2.43
C GLY A 167 -24.87 -7.84 -1.07
N LEU A 168 -23.98 -8.02 -0.08
CA LEU A 168 -24.17 -7.53 1.28
C LEU A 168 -23.62 -6.10 1.46
N GLU A 169 -24.26 -5.36 2.36
CA GLU A 169 -23.93 -3.97 2.71
C GLU A 169 -22.84 -3.87 3.79
N CYS A 170 -22.47 -2.66 4.23
CA CYS A 170 -21.52 -2.46 5.33
C CYS A 170 -21.89 -3.33 6.55
N PRO A 171 -21.04 -4.26 7.01
CA PRO A 171 -21.36 -5.15 8.13
C PRO A 171 -21.65 -4.44 9.46
N SER A 172 -21.18 -3.19 9.62
CA SER A 172 -21.36 -2.44 10.85
C SER A 172 -22.58 -1.51 10.85
N CYS A 173 -23.03 -1.03 9.70
CA CYS A 173 -24.10 -0.02 9.65
C CYS A 173 -25.10 -0.17 8.50
N ARG A 174 -24.99 -1.24 7.70
CA ARG A 174 -25.83 -1.49 6.51
C ARG A 174 -25.77 -0.39 5.42
N GLY A 175 -24.77 0.49 5.50
CA GLY A 175 -24.52 1.48 4.46
C GLY A 175 -24.01 0.85 3.15
N ARG A 176 -24.32 1.48 2.02
CA ARG A 176 -23.86 1.04 0.69
C ARG A 176 -22.33 0.99 0.59
N ILE A 177 -21.82 -0.13 0.07
CA ILE A 177 -20.40 -0.29 -0.30
C ILE A 177 -20.20 0.20 -1.74
N SER A 178 -19.34 1.19 -1.93
CA SER A 178 -19.07 1.72 -3.27
C SER A 178 -18.23 0.75 -4.11
N ARG A 179 -18.66 0.52 -5.35
CA ARG A 179 -18.04 -0.43 -6.30
C ARG A 179 -16.54 -0.20 -6.48
N HIS A 180 -16.10 1.06 -6.57
CA HIS A 180 -14.70 1.42 -6.82
C HIS A 180 -13.73 1.00 -5.70
N LEU A 181 -14.22 0.68 -4.51
CA LEU A 181 -13.38 0.22 -3.39
C LEU A 181 -12.94 -1.23 -3.54
N VAL A 182 -13.69 -2.05 -4.29
CA VAL A 182 -13.55 -3.52 -4.27
C VAL A 182 -13.56 -4.17 -5.66
N SER A 183 -14.13 -3.50 -6.67
CA SER A 183 -14.18 -3.99 -8.04
C SER A 183 -12.96 -3.56 -8.86
N ASP A 184 -12.45 -4.49 -9.66
CA ASP A 184 -11.23 -4.27 -10.46
C ASP A 184 -11.45 -3.18 -11.55
N PRO A 185 -10.46 -2.33 -11.84
CA PRO A 185 -9.17 -2.23 -11.15
C PRO A 185 -9.30 -1.45 -9.83
N VAL A 186 -8.71 -1.98 -8.75
CA VAL A 186 -8.57 -1.27 -7.47
C VAL A 186 -7.13 -0.77 -7.37
N ILE A 187 -6.93 0.55 -7.21
CA ILE A 187 -5.60 1.17 -7.09
C ILE A 187 -5.44 1.76 -5.69
N ARG A 188 -4.35 1.41 -4.99
CA ARG A 188 -4.02 1.91 -3.64
C ARG A 188 -2.52 2.19 -3.53
N CYS A 189 -2.14 3.43 -3.76
CA CYS A 189 -0.74 3.88 -3.68
C CYS A 189 -0.24 4.11 -2.24
N ASP A 190 -1.14 4.02 -1.25
CA ASP A 190 -0.84 4.09 0.19
C ASP A 190 -0.50 2.73 0.81
N LEU A 191 -0.66 1.63 0.05
CA LEU A 191 -0.47 0.28 0.56
C LEU A 191 1.00 -0.16 0.43
N ASP A 192 1.56 -0.69 1.51
CA ASP A 192 2.87 -1.34 1.46
C ASP A 192 2.72 -2.77 0.92
N LEU A 193 3.35 -3.04 -0.22
CA LEU A 193 3.45 -4.40 -0.79
C LEU A 193 4.02 -5.41 0.21
N HIS A 194 4.85 -4.96 1.16
CA HIS A 194 5.53 -5.81 2.13
C HIS A 194 4.74 -6.06 3.43
N THR A 195 3.51 -5.53 3.53
CA THR A 195 2.57 -5.75 4.64
C THR A 195 2.55 -7.21 5.11
N VAL A 196 2.55 -7.42 6.41
CA VAL A 196 2.68 -8.74 7.04
C VAL A 196 1.34 -9.27 7.56
N CYS A 197 1.31 -10.57 7.85
CA CYS A 197 0.17 -11.20 8.50
C CYS A 197 0.08 -10.74 9.96
N PRO A 198 -1.11 -10.46 10.52
CA PRO A 198 -1.28 -10.17 11.95
C PRO A 198 -0.77 -11.32 12.81
N ASP A 199 -0.19 -10.99 13.96
CA ASP A 199 0.41 -11.97 14.86
C ASP A 199 -0.64 -12.92 15.45
N GLU A 200 -1.83 -12.39 15.74
CA GLU A 200 -2.97 -13.18 16.23
C GLU A 200 -3.37 -14.23 15.20
N TYR A 201 -3.56 -13.83 13.94
CA TYR A 201 -3.87 -14.78 12.87
C TYR A 201 -2.74 -15.78 12.65
N THR A 202 -1.48 -15.36 12.79
CA THR A 202 -0.33 -16.26 12.64
C THR A 202 -0.36 -17.39 13.67
N LYS A 203 -0.75 -17.10 14.92
CA LYS A 203 -0.90 -18.10 15.99
C LYS A 203 -2.08 -19.04 15.70
N ASP A 204 -3.24 -18.48 15.36
CA ASP A 204 -4.46 -19.25 15.09
C ASP A 204 -4.33 -20.11 13.84
N CYS A 205 -3.65 -19.61 12.80
CA CYS A 205 -3.35 -20.38 11.61
C CYS A 205 -2.53 -21.64 11.94
N GLY A 206 -1.66 -21.59 12.96
CA GLY A 206 -0.89 -22.76 13.39
C GLY A 206 -1.78 -23.85 14.04
N SER A 207 -2.75 -23.44 14.87
CA SER A 207 -3.66 -24.36 15.57
C SER A 207 -4.68 -25.01 14.63
N MET A 208 -5.00 -24.38 13.49
CA MET A 208 -5.84 -25.00 12.45
C MET A 208 -5.28 -26.32 11.91
N PHE A 209 -3.97 -26.57 12.07
CA PHE A 209 -3.31 -27.80 11.61
C PHE A 209 -3.06 -28.82 12.73
N THR A 210 -3.39 -28.51 13.99
CA THR A 210 -3.23 -29.44 15.12
C THR A 210 -4.50 -30.26 15.41
N ILE A 211 -5.62 -29.91 14.77
CA ILE A 211 -6.88 -30.64 14.86
C ILE A 211 -6.89 -31.67 13.73
N SER A 212 -6.86 -32.96 14.06
CA SER A 212 -7.01 -34.05 13.11
C SER A 212 -8.45 -34.19 12.62
N GLU A 213 -8.63 -34.68 11.40
CA GLU A 213 -9.94 -34.82 10.72
C GLU A 213 -10.93 -35.74 11.48
N ASP A 214 -10.45 -36.58 12.41
CA ASP A 214 -11.28 -37.51 13.19
C ASP A 214 -11.80 -36.94 14.53
N GLY A 215 -11.63 -35.64 14.82
CA GLY A 215 -12.06 -35.01 16.08
C GLY A 215 -11.33 -35.48 17.35
N LYS A 216 -10.54 -36.55 17.27
CA LYS A 216 -9.62 -37.00 18.32
C LYS A 216 -8.34 -36.17 18.25
N GLY A 217 -8.34 -35.03 18.96
CA GLY A 217 -7.17 -34.14 19.04
C GLY A 217 -5.89 -34.93 19.31
N THR A 218 -5.05 -35.06 18.28
CA THR A 218 -3.69 -35.53 18.45
C THR A 218 -2.94 -34.38 19.10
N LYS A 219 -2.39 -34.61 20.30
CA LYS A 219 -1.32 -33.75 20.82
C LYS A 219 -0.15 -33.92 19.86
N SER A 220 -0.13 -33.18 18.75
CA SER A 220 1.08 -33.07 17.95
C SER A 220 2.10 -32.39 18.85
N THR A 221 2.97 -33.19 19.45
CA THR A 221 4.10 -32.76 20.25
C THR A 221 5.21 -32.14 19.39
N GLU A 222 5.05 -32.09 18.06
CA GLU A 222 5.87 -31.20 17.26
C GLU A 222 5.59 -29.76 17.73
N PRO A 223 6.56 -29.11 18.36
CA PRO A 223 6.43 -27.71 18.69
C PRO A 223 6.05 -26.98 17.41
N LEU A 224 5.32 -25.86 17.52
CA LEU A 224 5.44 -24.80 16.51
C LEU A 224 6.93 -24.74 16.21
N ARG A 225 7.35 -25.08 14.98
CA ARG A 225 8.70 -24.74 14.54
C ARG A 225 8.71 -23.22 14.61
N ARG A 226 8.99 -22.66 15.80
CA ARG A 226 9.68 -21.41 15.95
C ARG A 226 10.81 -21.59 14.95
N SER A 227 10.82 -20.76 13.93
CA SER A 227 11.94 -20.69 13.01
C SER A 227 13.14 -20.20 13.82
N ASP A 228 13.66 -21.05 14.71
CA ASP A 228 14.79 -20.80 15.60
C ASP A 228 16.12 -21.04 14.87
N ARG A 229 16.01 -21.21 13.55
CA ARG A 229 17.07 -20.80 12.63
C ARG A 229 16.49 -19.74 11.73
N SER A 230 16.97 -18.52 11.92
CA SER A 230 16.93 -17.43 10.96
C SER A 230 17.47 -17.91 9.60
N THR A 231 16.65 -18.61 8.81
CA THR A 231 16.72 -18.46 7.36
C THR A 231 16.13 -17.08 7.10
N ARG A 232 17.00 -16.07 7.13
CA ARG A 232 16.74 -14.62 7.01
C ARG A 232 16.02 -14.20 5.71
N THR A 233 15.58 -15.17 4.92
CA THR A 233 15.01 -15.03 3.57
C THR A 233 13.48 -15.04 3.66
N LYS A 234 12.87 -13.88 3.43
CA LYS A 234 11.41 -13.74 3.32
C LYS A 234 10.94 -14.25 1.95
N TYR A 235 9.82 -14.95 1.92
CA TYR A 235 9.19 -15.44 0.69
C TYR A 235 7.80 -14.84 0.51
N TYR A 236 7.35 -14.78 -0.74
CA TYR A 236 5.99 -14.39 -1.11
C TYR A 236 5.33 -15.46 -1.96
N TRP A 237 4.03 -15.63 -1.75
CA TRP A 237 3.18 -16.35 -2.67
C TRP A 237 2.53 -15.35 -3.61
N ILE A 238 2.65 -15.60 -4.91
CA ILE A 238 2.07 -14.78 -5.96
C ILE A 238 1.15 -15.62 -6.85
N TYR A 239 0.10 -15.00 -7.40
CA TYR A 239 -0.78 -15.60 -8.39
C TYR A 239 -0.85 -14.74 -9.66
N GLN A 240 -1.07 -15.41 -10.79
CA GLN A 240 -1.14 -14.77 -12.09
C GLN A 240 -2.32 -13.79 -12.14
N ALA A 241 -2.06 -12.56 -12.59
CA ALA A 241 -3.13 -11.59 -12.82
C ALA A 241 -4.00 -12.01 -14.02
N LYS A 242 -5.24 -11.49 -14.10
CA LYS A 242 -6.07 -11.65 -15.33
C LYS A 242 -5.37 -11.01 -16.55
N GLN A 243 -4.71 -9.88 -16.29
CA GLN A 243 -3.87 -9.18 -17.26
C GLN A 243 -2.40 -9.55 -17.05
N ALA A 244 -1.47 -8.88 -17.74
CA ALA A 244 -0.04 -9.11 -17.56
C ALA A 244 0.43 -8.81 -16.12
N GLY A 245 1.27 -9.71 -15.58
CA GLY A 245 1.91 -9.58 -14.27
C GLY A 245 1.36 -10.55 -13.23
N TRP A 246 1.70 -10.27 -11.97
CA TRP A 246 1.36 -11.13 -10.82
C TRP A 246 0.87 -10.29 -9.65
N TYR A 247 0.04 -10.86 -8.79
CA TYR A 247 -0.31 -10.26 -7.50
C TYR A 247 0.22 -11.15 -6.38
N ARG A 248 0.73 -10.54 -5.31
CA ARG A 248 0.93 -11.23 -4.04
C ARG A 248 -0.42 -11.61 -3.42
N TYR A 249 -0.52 -12.74 -2.75
CA TYR A 249 -1.70 -13.07 -1.95
C TYR A 249 -1.90 -12.09 -0.79
N ASP A 250 -3.13 -11.98 -0.28
CA ASP A 250 -3.37 -11.33 1.01
C ASP A 250 -2.51 -11.98 2.10
N PRO A 251 -1.96 -11.23 3.08
CA PRO A 251 -1.02 -11.77 4.05
C PRO A 251 -1.54 -12.96 4.88
N LYS A 252 -2.86 -13.04 5.15
CA LYS A 252 -3.45 -14.19 5.86
C LYS A 252 -3.47 -15.43 4.97
N ASN A 253 -3.90 -15.27 3.72
CA ASN A 253 -3.88 -16.36 2.74
C ASN A 253 -2.46 -16.85 2.45
N GLU A 254 -1.50 -15.92 2.32
CA GLU A 254 -0.08 -16.24 2.13
C GLU A 254 0.48 -17.03 3.32
N LYS A 255 0.13 -16.65 4.56
CA LYS A 255 0.53 -17.37 5.76
C LYS A 255 0.01 -18.80 5.76
N TYR A 256 -1.27 -18.99 5.44
CA TYR A 256 -1.87 -20.33 5.35
C TYR A 256 -1.24 -21.18 4.25
N LEU A 257 -0.97 -20.61 3.07
CA LEU A 257 -0.27 -21.30 1.98
C LEU A 257 1.13 -21.74 2.37
N GLU A 258 1.88 -20.86 3.03
CA GLU A 258 3.23 -21.17 3.50
C GLU A 258 3.21 -22.31 4.53
N GLU A 259 2.26 -22.31 5.48
CA GLU A 259 2.10 -23.42 6.43
C GLU A 259 1.78 -24.75 5.73
N CYS A 260 0.85 -24.75 4.76
CA CYS A 260 0.53 -25.93 3.96
C CYS A 260 1.77 -26.46 3.21
N PHE A 261 2.54 -25.56 2.60
CA PHE A 261 3.75 -25.89 1.87
C PHE A 261 4.84 -26.46 2.78
N LEU A 262 5.11 -25.83 3.92
CA LEU A 262 6.12 -26.28 4.89
C LEU A 262 5.78 -27.66 5.48
N ARG A 263 4.49 -27.95 5.63
CA ARG A 263 3.97 -29.26 6.05
C ARG A 263 3.86 -30.28 4.92
N LYS A 264 4.41 -29.98 3.74
CA LYS A 264 4.43 -30.85 2.55
C LYS A 264 3.03 -31.32 2.10
N LYS A 265 2.00 -30.51 2.32
CA LYS A 265 0.66 -30.81 1.77
C LYS A 265 0.70 -30.70 0.24
N ASN A 266 0.01 -31.61 -0.44
CA ASN A 266 -0.10 -31.58 -1.91
C ASN A 266 -1.12 -30.56 -2.40
N ARG A 267 -2.17 -30.35 -1.61
CA ARG A 267 -3.30 -29.46 -1.91
C ARG A 267 -3.84 -28.82 -0.64
N CYS A 268 -4.48 -27.66 -0.78
CA CYS A 268 -5.26 -27.02 0.27
C CYS A 268 -6.39 -26.18 -0.31
N THR A 269 -7.36 -25.81 0.51
CA THR A 269 -8.50 -24.97 0.09
C THR A 269 -8.38 -23.59 0.74
N LEU A 270 -8.57 -22.53 -0.04
CA LEU A 270 -8.64 -21.15 0.44
C LEU A 270 -10.02 -20.56 0.12
N PHE A 271 -10.66 -19.92 1.10
CA PHE A 271 -11.87 -19.14 0.85
C PHE A 271 -11.51 -17.68 0.53
N ILE A 272 -11.70 -17.26 -0.72
CA ILE A 272 -11.31 -15.92 -1.19
C ILE A 272 -12.47 -15.26 -1.93
N CYS A 273 -12.90 -14.09 -1.46
CA CYS A 273 -13.90 -13.24 -2.16
C CYS A 273 -15.22 -13.96 -2.48
N GLY A 274 -15.67 -14.87 -1.61
CA GLY A 274 -16.92 -15.64 -1.78
C GLY A 274 -16.76 -17.00 -2.48
N HIS A 275 -15.53 -17.41 -2.84
CA HIS A 275 -15.30 -18.67 -3.56
C HIS A 275 -14.28 -19.56 -2.85
N ASN A 276 -14.55 -20.86 -2.85
CA ASN A 276 -13.57 -21.89 -2.50
C ASN A 276 -12.59 -22.06 -3.66
N MET A 277 -11.33 -21.76 -3.38
CA MET A 277 -10.21 -21.93 -4.31
C MET A 277 -9.46 -23.19 -3.91
N THR A 278 -9.36 -24.16 -4.81
CA THR A 278 -8.48 -25.31 -4.66
C THR A 278 -7.07 -24.90 -5.08
N ILE A 279 -6.11 -25.07 -4.18
CA ILE A 279 -4.70 -24.77 -4.44
C ILE A 279 -3.94 -26.09 -4.55
N ASN A 280 -3.38 -26.36 -5.71
CA ASN A 280 -2.47 -27.46 -5.95
C ASN A 280 -1.03 -26.97 -5.80
N LEU A 281 -0.35 -27.42 -4.74
CA LEU A 281 1.00 -26.98 -4.40
C LEU A 281 2.09 -27.74 -5.18
N LYS A 282 1.75 -28.88 -5.81
CA LYS A 282 2.64 -29.62 -6.71
C LYS A 282 2.69 -28.97 -8.09
N ASP A 283 1.52 -28.76 -8.67
CA ASP A 283 1.40 -28.21 -10.03
C ASP A 283 1.47 -26.68 -10.05
N LEU A 284 1.45 -26.05 -8.87
CA LEU A 284 1.47 -24.60 -8.69
C LEU A 284 0.32 -23.92 -9.44
N ILE A 285 -0.90 -24.41 -9.20
CA ILE A 285 -2.13 -23.89 -9.79
C ILE A 285 -3.16 -23.60 -8.69
N GLN A 286 -3.82 -22.45 -8.81
CA GLN A 286 -5.08 -22.14 -8.14
C GLN A 286 -6.23 -22.38 -9.11
N GLU A 287 -7.29 -23.03 -8.64
CA GLU A 287 -8.50 -23.28 -9.39
C GLU A 287 -9.75 -22.90 -8.57
N ARG A 288 -10.78 -22.40 -9.25
CA ARG A 288 -12.16 -22.44 -8.73
C ARG A 288 -13.08 -22.98 -9.80
N ILE A 289 -14.20 -23.54 -9.36
CA ILE A 289 -15.33 -23.87 -10.22
C ILE A 289 -16.44 -22.87 -9.89
N THR A 290 -17.07 -22.29 -10.91
CA THR A 290 -18.20 -21.37 -10.76
C THR A 290 -19.12 -21.58 -11.95
N ASP A 291 -20.38 -21.91 -11.69
CA ASP A 291 -21.40 -22.19 -12.72
C ASP A 291 -20.94 -23.24 -13.75
N GLY A 292 -20.24 -24.28 -13.28
CA GLY A 292 -19.66 -25.33 -14.13
C GLY A 292 -18.36 -24.96 -14.84
N GLU A 293 -17.97 -23.68 -14.84
CA GLU A 293 -16.74 -23.22 -15.47
C GLU A 293 -15.52 -23.28 -14.56
N VAL A 294 -14.45 -23.88 -15.09
CA VAL A 294 -13.17 -24.02 -14.39
C VAL A 294 -12.29 -22.80 -14.66
N HIS A 295 -12.02 -22.03 -13.60
CA HIS A 295 -11.15 -20.87 -13.66
C HIS A 295 -9.80 -21.18 -13.02
N ARG A 296 -8.71 -21.12 -13.81
CA ARG A 296 -7.35 -21.44 -13.36
C ARG A 296 -6.42 -20.23 -13.38
N ARG A 297 -5.51 -20.17 -12.40
CA ARG A 297 -4.38 -19.24 -12.35
C ARG A 297 -3.13 -19.96 -11.90
N ARG A 298 -1.99 -19.65 -12.52
CA ARG A 298 -0.69 -20.11 -12.03
C ARG A 298 -0.35 -19.42 -10.72
N ILE A 299 0.36 -20.10 -9.83
CA ILE A 299 0.88 -19.56 -8.58
C ILE A 299 2.39 -19.79 -8.50
N LYS A 300 3.10 -19.01 -7.67
CA LYS A 300 4.54 -19.21 -7.43
C LYS A 300 4.90 -18.82 -6.00
N ARG A 301 5.87 -19.53 -5.43
CA ARG A 301 6.60 -19.11 -4.23
C ARG A 301 7.91 -18.46 -4.66
N ILE A 302 8.11 -17.19 -4.35
CA ILE A 302 9.28 -16.41 -4.76
C ILE A 302 9.99 -15.84 -3.54
N ARG A 303 11.30 -15.55 -3.63
CA ARG A 303 11.95 -14.75 -2.58
C ARG A 303 11.42 -13.32 -2.68
N ALA A 304 11.24 -12.67 -1.54
CA ALA A 304 10.75 -11.30 -1.47
C ALA A 304 11.64 -10.31 -2.24
N ILE A 305 12.96 -10.57 -2.27
CA ILE A 305 13.92 -9.75 -3.02
C ILE A 305 13.72 -9.82 -4.55
N ASP A 306 13.15 -10.93 -5.05
CA ASP A 306 12.94 -11.14 -6.49
C ASP A 306 11.63 -10.50 -6.98
N VAL A 307 10.87 -9.80 -6.13
CA VAL A 307 9.53 -9.27 -6.44
C VAL A 307 9.47 -8.43 -7.74
N LYS A 308 10.54 -7.66 -8.02
CA LYS A 308 10.66 -6.85 -9.24
C LYS A 308 10.86 -7.73 -10.49
N LYS A 309 11.62 -8.81 -10.39
CA LYS A 309 11.86 -9.79 -11.48
C LYS A 309 10.56 -10.43 -11.97
N TYR A 310 9.61 -10.63 -11.08
CA TYR A 310 8.33 -11.28 -11.41
C TYR A 310 7.24 -10.31 -11.88
N ARG A 311 7.54 -9.02 -12.11
CA ARG A 311 6.53 -8.04 -12.57
C ARG A 311 5.27 -8.07 -11.71
N VAL A 312 5.46 -8.08 -10.38
CA VAL A 312 4.35 -8.00 -9.43
C VAL A 312 3.69 -6.61 -9.56
N ARG A 313 2.36 -6.59 -9.62
CA ARG A 313 1.53 -5.38 -9.73
C ARG A 313 1.15 -4.81 -8.38
N GLY A 314 0.99 -5.69 -7.40
CA GLY A 314 0.50 -5.36 -6.08
C GLY A 314 0.09 -6.59 -5.28
N ILE A 315 -0.92 -6.46 -4.44
CA ILE A 315 -1.34 -7.48 -3.47
C ILE A 315 -2.87 -7.65 -3.48
N ALA A 316 -3.35 -8.88 -3.36
CA ALA A 316 -4.78 -9.23 -3.31
C ALA A 316 -5.64 -8.68 -4.47
N GLY A 317 -5.04 -8.43 -5.64
CA GLY A 317 -5.73 -7.87 -6.82
C GLY A 317 -5.79 -6.34 -6.80
N ILE A 318 -5.13 -5.70 -5.84
CA ILE A 318 -4.98 -4.25 -5.75
C ILE A 318 -3.68 -3.86 -6.43
N ASP A 319 -3.76 -2.94 -7.38
CA ASP A 319 -2.61 -2.29 -7.99
C ASP A 319 -1.99 -1.30 -7.01
N THR A 320 -0.73 -1.53 -6.62
CA THR A 320 -0.05 -0.73 -5.58
C THR A 320 1.46 -0.61 -5.80
N PHE A 321 2.07 -1.50 -6.61
CA PHE A 321 3.52 -1.55 -6.71
C PHE A 321 4.06 -0.73 -7.89
N ALA A 322 5.02 0.13 -7.60
CA ALA A 322 5.80 0.87 -8.59
C ALA A 322 7.27 0.98 -8.15
N TYR A 323 8.17 1.08 -9.11
CA TYR A 323 9.60 1.24 -8.84
C TYR A 323 10.37 1.82 -10.03
N PRO A 324 11.50 2.49 -9.79
CA PRO A 324 12.40 2.94 -10.85
C PRO A 324 12.99 1.80 -11.68
N VAL A 325 13.19 2.03 -12.97
CA VAL A 325 14.06 1.18 -13.79
C VAL A 325 15.46 1.78 -13.75
N LEU A 326 16.36 1.12 -13.03
CA LEU A 326 17.76 1.53 -12.98
C LEU A 326 18.43 1.03 -14.27
N THR A 327 18.60 1.91 -15.24
CA THR A 327 19.53 1.67 -16.35
C THR A 327 20.94 1.79 -15.81
N ASN A 328 21.75 0.74 -15.96
CA ASN A 328 23.19 0.81 -15.67
C ASN A 328 23.88 1.87 -16.52
#